data_AF-A0A967UEI5-F1
#
_entry.id   AF-A0A967UEI5-F1
#
_cell.length_a   1.000
_cell.length_b   1.000
_cell.length_c   1.000
_cell.angle_alpha   90.00
_cell.angle_beta   90.00
_cell.angle_gamma   90.00
#
_symmetry.space_group_name_H-M   'P 1'
#
loop_
_entity.id
_entity.type
_entity.pdbx_description
1 polymer ?
#
loop_
_entity_poly.entity_id
_entity_poly.type
_entity_poly.pdbx_seq_one_letter_code
_entity_poly.pdbx_strand_id
1 'polypeptide(L)'
;MHRLISTYLLGISITVLLAFDTGLAEVDSDIVEKGMKAYQNEQWDQALNYFQDALLGEPENPLLYFNIATALYKKQKYEEALKSYDKALSTDDVMLQQSIYYNRGNTYYQMQKYKEAINAYKKALDLEPSDRDAKYNLELVRAKLKEMADTQQQQNQQQKQIEPSEYAKQLKAQADALIAQRLYKAAYELMMKGLKSDPTVKAYQAFISRLKNIVDIEEAV
;
A
#
# COMPACT_ATOMS: atom_id res chain seq x y z
N MET A 1 -22.46 -44.75 -70.41
CA MET A 1 -23.57 -44.50 -69.47
C MET A 1 -23.13 -44.99 -68.11
N HIS A 2 -22.60 -44.10 -67.29
CA HIS A 2 -23.25 -43.49 -66.12
C HIS A 2 -23.16 -44.34 -64.83
N ARG A 3 -22.31 -43.83 -63.90
CA ARG A 3 -22.37 -43.90 -62.42
C ARG A 3 -22.17 -45.32 -61.82
N LEU A 4 -21.42 -45.53 -60.73
CA LEU A 4 -21.29 -44.73 -59.52
C LEU A 4 -19.89 -44.87 -58.88
N ILE A 5 -19.45 -43.75 -58.32
CA ILE A 5 -18.42 -43.61 -57.31
C ILE A 5 -18.86 -44.39 -56.05
N SER A 6 -17.98 -45.19 -55.45
CA SER A 6 -18.14 -45.56 -54.04
C SER A 6 -16.80 -45.90 -53.39
N THR A 7 -16.49 -45.09 -52.38
CA THR A 7 -15.79 -45.42 -51.13
C THR A 7 -14.32 -45.80 -51.17
N TYR A 8 -13.49 -44.80 -50.86
CA TYR A 8 -12.21 -44.94 -50.16
C TYR A 8 -12.40 -45.79 -48.90
N LEU A 9 -11.62 -46.86 -48.77
CA LEU A 9 -11.44 -47.61 -47.54
C LEU A 9 -10.01 -48.14 -47.55
N LEU A 10 -9.08 -47.39 -46.95
CA LEU A 10 -7.84 -47.98 -46.44
C LEU A 10 -7.16 -47.04 -45.46
N GLY A 11 -7.14 -47.49 -44.21
CA GLY A 11 -6.03 -47.32 -43.28
C GLY A 11 -5.81 -45.91 -42.75
N ILE A 12 -6.16 -45.70 -41.49
CA ILE A 12 -5.16 -45.48 -40.44
C ILE A 12 -5.83 -45.86 -39.11
N SER A 13 -5.39 -47.00 -38.59
CA SER A 13 -5.62 -47.42 -37.23
C SER A 13 -4.70 -46.60 -36.33
N ILE A 14 -5.20 -45.51 -35.75
CA ILE A 14 -4.61 -44.92 -34.56
C ILE A 14 -5.78 -44.59 -33.62
N THR A 15 -6.16 -45.56 -32.80
CA THR A 15 -6.75 -45.27 -31.51
C THR A 15 -5.68 -44.60 -30.66
N VAL A 16 -5.49 -43.28 -30.82
CA VAL A 16 -4.96 -42.49 -29.71
C VAL A 16 -6.09 -42.48 -28.72
N LEU A 17 -5.96 -43.31 -27.69
CA LEU A 17 -6.71 -43.18 -26.47
C LEU A 17 -6.29 -41.83 -25.86
N LEU A 18 -6.87 -40.74 -26.37
CA LEU A 18 -6.92 -39.49 -25.67
C LEU A 18 -7.84 -39.77 -24.49
N ALA A 19 -7.25 -40.25 -23.40
CA ALA A 19 -7.73 -39.88 -22.08
C ALA A 19 -7.58 -38.35 -22.02
N PHE A 20 -8.52 -37.65 -22.66
CA PHE A 20 -9.07 -36.45 -22.07
C PHE A 20 -9.75 -36.93 -20.80
N ASP A 21 -8.92 -37.16 -19.79
CA ASP A 21 -9.35 -36.95 -18.43
C ASP A 21 -9.94 -35.54 -18.46
N THR A 22 -11.25 -35.48 -18.29
CA THR A 22 -11.97 -34.23 -18.16
C THR A 22 -11.57 -33.64 -16.80
N GLY A 23 -10.31 -33.22 -16.69
CA GLY A 23 -9.81 -32.29 -15.67
C GLY A 23 -10.34 -30.89 -15.97
N LEU A 24 -11.65 -30.81 -16.23
CA LEU A 24 -12.40 -29.58 -16.16
C LEU A 24 -12.49 -29.24 -14.68
N ALA A 25 -11.42 -28.60 -14.20
CA ALA A 25 -11.37 -27.65 -13.11
C ALA A 25 -12.60 -27.69 -12.19
N GLU A 26 -12.73 -28.77 -11.41
CA GLU A 26 -13.08 -28.54 -10.01
C GLU A 26 -11.95 -27.65 -9.50
N VAL A 27 -12.30 -26.47 -8.97
CA VAL A 27 -11.44 -25.78 -8.01
C VAL A 27 -10.76 -26.88 -7.21
N ASP A 28 -9.42 -26.86 -7.06
CA ASP A 28 -8.79 -27.78 -6.10
C ASP A 28 -9.20 -27.29 -4.70
N SER A 29 -10.49 -27.47 -4.40
CA SER A 29 -11.21 -26.90 -3.29
C SER A 29 -10.61 -27.43 -2.00
N ASP A 30 -10.00 -28.62 -2.07
CA ASP A 30 -9.17 -29.20 -1.04
C ASP A 30 -7.94 -28.34 -0.73
N ILE A 31 -7.18 -27.85 -1.73
CA ILE A 31 -6.05 -26.93 -1.50
C ILE A 31 -6.55 -25.59 -0.93
N VAL A 32 -7.62 -25.03 -1.47
CA VAL A 32 -8.17 -23.76 -0.96
C VAL A 32 -8.67 -23.92 0.48
N GLU A 33 -9.36 -25.02 0.80
CA GLU A 33 -9.82 -25.33 2.14
C GLU A 33 -8.65 -25.51 3.12
N LYS A 34 -7.58 -26.21 2.72
CA LYS A 34 -6.34 -26.29 3.50
C LYS A 34 -5.74 -24.92 3.75
N GLY A 35 -5.69 -24.05 2.73
CA GLY A 35 -5.25 -22.67 2.85
C GLY A 35 -6.08 -21.87 3.86
N MET A 36 -7.41 -21.98 3.78
CA MET A 36 -8.34 -21.32 4.70
C MET A 36 -8.18 -21.83 6.14
N LYS A 37 -8.02 -23.15 6.32
CA LYS A 37 -7.79 -23.76 7.64
C LYS A 37 -6.46 -23.34 8.24
N ALA A 38 -5.38 -23.34 7.44
CA ALA A 38 -4.09 -22.82 7.86
C ALA A 38 -4.18 -21.35 8.25
N TYR A 39 -4.93 -20.54 7.50
CA TYR A 39 -5.18 -19.14 7.81
C TYR A 39 -5.94 -18.99 9.15
N GLN A 40 -7.00 -19.76 9.37
CA GLN A 40 -7.75 -19.74 10.64
C GLN A 40 -6.88 -20.14 11.84
N ASN A 41 -5.92 -21.04 11.64
CA ASN A 41 -4.95 -21.46 12.65
C ASN A 41 -3.74 -20.52 12.79
N GLU A 42 -3.77 -19.35 12.14
CA GLU A 42 -2.68 -18.37 12.15
C GLU A 42 -1.36 -18.85 11.52
N GLN A 43 -1.42 -19.92 10.74
CA GLN A 43 -0.29 -20.49 10.00
C GLN A 43 -0.12 -19.78 8.65
N TRP A 44 0.18 -18.47 8.71
CA TRP A 44 0.14 -17.58 7.55
C TRP A 44 1.03 -18.02 6.38
N ASP A 45 2.21 -18.56 6.65
CA ASP A 45 3.11 -19.10 5.63
C ASP A 45 2.53 -20.31 4.90
N GLN A 46 1.93 -21.23 5.65
CA GLN A 46 1.28 -22.41 5.06
C GLN A 46 0.05 -21.99 4.25
N ALA A 47 -0.75 -21.07 4.78
CA ALA A 47 -1.89 -20.50 4.06
C ALA A 47 -1.46 -19.87 2.73
N LEU A 48 -0.39 -19.06 2.74
CA LEU A 48 0.15 -18.45 1.53
C LEU A 48 0.59 -19.49 0.51
N ASN A 49 1.32 -20.52 0.94
CA ASN A 49 1.76 -21.59 0.04
C ASN A 49 0.55 -22.28 -0.61
N TYR A 50 -0.45 -22.69 0.18
CA TYR A 50 -1.66 -23.31 -0.37
C TYR A 50 -2.40 -22.39 -1.35
N PHE A 51 -2.58 -21.12 -1.03
CA PHE A 51 -3.24 -20.19 -1.96
C PHE A 51 -2.42 -19.94 -3.23
N GLN A 52 -1.09 -19.93 -3.15
CA GLN A 52 -0.20 -19.81 -4.31
C GLN A 52 -0.21 -21.07 -5.17
N ASP A 53 -0.27 -22.25 -4.56
CA ASP A 53 -0.42 -23.52 -5.27
C ASP A 53 -1.77 -23.57 -6.00
N ALA A 54 -2.86 -23.13 -5.35
CA ALA A 54 -4.19 -23.03 -5.98
C ALA A 54 -4.21 -22.07 -7.19
N LEU A 55 -3.42 -20.99 -7.16
CA LEU A 55 -3.27 -20.08 -8.31
C LEU A 55 -2.65 -20.74 -9.55
N LEU A 56 -1.97 -21.89 -9.43
CA LEU A 56 -1.44 -22.60 -10.59
C LEU A 56 -2.56 -23.15 -11.50
N GLY A 57 -3.69 -23.54 -10.89
CA GLY A 57 -4.89 -23.96 -11.61
C GLY A 57 -5.77 -22.78 -12.04
N GLU A 58 -5.82 -21.73 -11.23
CA GLU A 58 -6.71 -20.58 -11.44
C GLU A 58 -5.96 -19.23 -11.33
N PRO A 59 -5.07 -18.90 -12.27
CA PRO A 59 -4.14 -17.77 -12.16
C PRO A 59 -4.79 -16.39 -12.10
N GLU A 60 -6.07 -16.29 -12.47
CA GLU A 60 -6.84 -15.05 -12.50
C GLU A 60 -7.93 -14.99 -11.41
N ASN A 61 -8.00 -15.97 -10.50
CA ASN A 61 -9.04 -16.01 -9.46
C ASN A 61 -8.88 -14.84 -8.47
N PRO A 62 -9.84 -13.90 -8.44
CA PRO A 62 -9.75 -12.73 -7.57
C PRO A 62 -9.82 -13.06 -6.07
N LEU A 63 -10.56 -14.11 -5.70
CA LEU A 63 -10.72 -14.55 -4.31
C LEU A 63 -9.41 -15.13 -3.76
N LEU A 64 -8.64 -15.86 -4.58
CA LEU A 64 -7.31 -16.34 -4.19
C LEU A 64 -6.36 -15.16 -3.95
N TYR A 65 -6.37 -14.15 -4.82
CA TYR A 65 -5.59 -12.93 -4.60
C TYR A 65 -6.00 -12.18 -3.32
N PHE A 66 -7.30 -12.12 -3.01
CA PHE A 66 -7.80 -11.54 -1.76
C PHE A 66 -7.29 -12.31 -0.52
N ASN A 67 -7.34 -13.63 -0.56
CA ASN A 67 -6.85 -14.49 0.53
C ASN A 67 -5.34 -14.34 0.74
N ILE A 68 -4.55 -14.32 -0.35
CA ILE A 68 -3.11 -14.05 -0.32
C ILE A 68 -2.84 -12.67 0.27
N ALA A 69 -3.56 -11.64 -0.17
CA ALA A 69 -3.40 -10.29 0.34
C ALA A 69 -3.68 -10.21 1.85
N THR A 70 -4.72 -10.90 2.31
CA THR A 70 -5.09 -10.93 3.73
C THR A 70 -4.03 -11.65 4.57
N ALA A 71 -3.47 -12.76 4.09
CA ALA A 71 -2.37 -13.45 4.75
C ALA A 71 -1.08 -12.59 4.78
N LEU A 72 -0.75 -11.89 3.68
CA LEU A 72 0.37 -10.94 3.63
C LEU A 72 0.19 -9.78 4.61
N TYR A 73 -1.04 -9.27 4.75
CA TYR A 73 -1.38 -8.25 5.74
C TYR A 73 -1.12 -8.76 7.18
N LYS A 74 -1.52 -9.99 7.50
CA LYS A 74 -1.24 -10.62 8.81
C LYS A 74 0.26 -10.76 9.07
N LYS A 75 1.04 -10.98 8.02
CA LYS A 75 2.51 -10.99 8.05
C LYS A 75 3.16 -9.60 8.06
N GLN A 76 2.37 -8.52 8.11
CA GLN A 76 2.84 -7.13 8.05
C GLN A 76 3.59 -6.77 6.75
N LYS A 77 3.41 -7.57 5.69
CA LYS A 77 3.96 -7.31 4.35
C LYS A 77 3.00 -6.41 3.57
N TYR A 78 2.83 -5.18 4.04
CA TYR A 78 1.74 -4.31 3.60
C TYR A 78 1.81 -3.94 2.11
N GLU A 79 2.98 -3.65 1.57
CA GLU A 79 3.15 -3.34 0.15
C GLU A 79 2.84 -4.54 -0.76
N GLU A 80 3.24 -5.75 -0.36
CA GLU A 80 2.91 -6.99 -1.09
C GLU A 80 1.40 -7.26 -1.00
N ALA A 81 0.79 -7.06 0.17
CA ALA A 81 -0.65 -7.19 0.37
C ALA A 81 -1.45 -6.26 -0.56
N LEU A 82 -1.05 -4.98 -0.65
CA LEU A 82 -1.70 -4.02 -1.54
C LEU A 82 -1.63 -4.44 -3.01
N LYS A 83 -0.50 -4.97 -3.49
CA LYS A 83 -0.38 -5.49 -4.86
C LYS A 83 -1.33 -6.65 -5.11
N SER A 84 -1.48 -7.57 -4.14
CA SER A 84 -2.42 -8.69 -4.25
C SER A 84 -3.88 -8.22 -4.18
N TYR A 85 -4.21 -7.22 -3.35
CA TYR A 85 -5.55 -6.61 -3.37
C TYR A 85 -5.84 -5.92 -4.71
N ASP A 86 -4.86 -5.26 -5.33
CA ASP A 86 -5.06 -4.65 -6.66
C ASP A 86 -5.36 -5.71 -7.73
N LYS A 87 -4.75 -6.90 -7.65
CA LYS A 87 -5.13 -8.04 -8.51
C LYS A 87 -6.53 -8.56 -8.19
N ALA A 88 -6.89 -8.66 -6.91
CA ALA A 88 -8.22 -9.11 -6.49
C ALA A 88 -9.36 -8.19 -6.96
N LEU A 89 -9.08 -6.93 -7.30
CA LEU A 89 -10.06 -5.99 -7.86
C LEU A 89 -10.46 -6.31 -9.32
N SER A 90 -9.93 -7.36 -9.93
CA SER A 90 -10.46 -7.89 -11.21
C SER A 90 -11.83 -8.56 -11.07
N THR A 91 -12.35 -8.71 -9.84
CA THR A 91 -13.68 -9.27 -9.57
C THR A 91 -14.81 -8.31 -9.95
N ASP A 92 -15.92 -8.86 -10.45
CA ASP A 92 -17.20 -8.16 -10.60
C ASP A 92 -18.11 -8.30 -9.36
N ASP A 93 -17.71 -9.10 -8.36
CA ASP A 93 -18.47 -9.26 -7.12
C ASP A 93 -18.32 -8.03 -6.23
N VAL A 94 -19.41 -7.27 -6.12
CA VAL A 94 -19.50 -6.04 -5.32
C VAL A 94 -19.18 -6.27 -3.84
N MET A 95 -19.56 -7.41 -3.27
CA MET A 95 -19.26 -7.74 -1.87
C MET A 95 -17.77 -8.03 -1.67
N LEU A 96 -17.14 -8.71 -2.64
CA LEU A 96 -15.69 -8.91 -2.62
C LEU A 96 -14.94 -7.59 -2.83
N GLN A 97 -15.37 -6.74 -3.77
CA GLN A 97 -14.78 -5.39 -3.95
C GLN A 97 -14.85 -4.57 -2.67
N GLN A 98 -16.00 -4.58 -1.98
CA GLN A 98 -16.19 -3.91 -0.72
C GLN A 98 -15.17 -4.39 0.33
N SER A 99 -15.06 -5.71 0.51
CA SER A 99 -14.11 -6.34 1.44
C SER A 99 -12.66 -5.99 1.09
N ILE A 100 -12.31 -5.95 -0.20
CA ILE A 100 -11.00 -5.54 -0.67
C ILE A 100 -10.71 -4.08 -0.29
N TYR A 101 -11.62 -3.14 -0.57
CA TYR A 101 -11.42 -1.73 -0.23
C TYR A 101 -11.33 -1.50 1.28
N TYR A 102 -12.14 -2.21 2.08
CA TYR A 102 -12.05 -2.16 3.53
C TYR A 102 -10.66 -2.62 4.02
N ASN A 103 -10.18 -3.76 3.53
CA ASN A 103 -8.87 -4.28 3.93
C ASN A 103 -7.68 -3.47 3.40
N ARG A 104 -7.81 -2.82 2.23
CA ARG A 104 -6.85 -1.80 1.78
C ARG A 104 -6.82 -0.61 2.74
N GLY A 105 -7.97 -0.17 3.23
CA GLY A 105 -8.07 0.86 4.27
C GLY A 105 -7.30 0.49 5.53
N ASN A 106 -7.50 -0.74 6.02
CA ASN A 106 -6.76 -1.28 7.16
C ASN A 106 -5.24 -1.31 6.89
N THR A 107 -4.86 -1.74 5.69
CA THR A 107 -3.45 -1.83 5.27
C THR A 107 -2.79 -0.46 5.23
N TYR A 108 -3.40 0.53 4.57
CA TYR A 108 -2.88 1.90 4.55
C TYR A 108 -2.83 2.53 5.94
N TYR A 109 -3.79 2.21 6.81
CA TYR A 109 -3.77 2.67 8.19
C TYR A 109 -2.55 2.16 8.95
N GLN A 110 -2.21 0.86 8.85
CA GLN A 110 -1.01 0.30 9.47
C GLN A 110 0.28 0.95 8.95
N MET A 111 0.30 1.33 7.67
CA MET A 111 1.41 2.08 7.06
C MET A 111 1.43 3.57 7.42
N GLN A 112 0.51 4.05 8.26
CA GLN A 112 0.30 5.47 8.60
C GLN A 112 0.01 6.36 7.37
N LYS A 113 -0.44 5.76 6.26
CA LYS A 113 -0.88 6.42 5.03
C LYS A 113 -2.35 6.82 5.16
N TYR A 114 -2.63 7.74 6.09
CA TYR A 114 -3.99 8.03 6.54
C TYR A 114 -4.91 8.61 5.44
N LYS A 115 -4.37 9.35 4.47
CA LYS A 115 -5.18 9.89 3.36
C LYS A 115 -5.67 8.78 2.43
N GLU A 116 -4.79 7.84 2.12
CA GLU A 116 -5.07 6.66 1.31
C GLU A 116 -6.04 5.72 2.03
N ALA A 117 -5.87 5.53 3.34
CA ALA A 117 -6.80 4.78 4.18
C ALA A 117 -8.22 5.38 4.14
N ILE A 118 -8.35 6.71 4.30
CA ILE A 118 -9.65 7.42 4.18
C ILE A 118 -10.32 7.14 2.83
N ASN A 119 -9.56 7.22 1.73
CA ASN A 119 -10.11 6.99 0.40
C ASN A 119 -10.58 5.53 0.22
N ALA A 120 -9.81 4.56 0.74
CA ALA A 120 -10.18 3.16 0.67
C ALA A 120 -11.44 2.84 1.49
N TYR A 121 -11.54 3.32 2.73
CA TYR A 121 -12.77 3.13 3.53
C TYR A 121 -13.99 3.81 2.91
N LYS A 122 -13.84 5.00 2.31
CA LYS A 122 -14.93 5.65 1.57
C LYS A 122 -15.42 4.78 0.43
N LYS A 123 -14.51 4.24 -0.40
CA LYS A 123 -14.90 3.31 -1.48
C LYS A 123 -15.60 2.06 -0.96
N ALA A 124 -15.17 1.51 0.18
CA ALA A 124 -15.88 0.40 0.81
C ALA A 124 -17.31 0.80 1.22
N LEU A 125 -17.49 1.98 1.80
CA LEU A 125 -18.80 2.53 2.20
C LEU A 125 -19.69 2.97 1.04
N ASP A 126 -19.11 3.32 -0.10
CA ASP A 126 -19.87 3.59 -1.33
C ASP A 126 -20.51 2.29 -1.86
N LEU A 127 -19.87 1.13 -1.62
CA LEU A 127 -20.37 -0.20 -2.01
C LEU A 127 -21.30 -0.80 -0.96
N GLU A 128 -20.99 -0.65 0.33
CA GLU A 128 -21.86 -1.07 1.45
C GLU A 128 -22.00 0.06 2.49
N PRO A 129 -22.99 0.95 2.33
CA PRO A 129 -23.20 2.09 3.22
C PRO A 129 -23.55 1.72 4.65
N SER A 130 -23.95 0.48 4.95
CA SER A 130 -24.30 0.03 6.30
C SER A 130 -23.13 -0.59 7.09
N ASP A 131 -21.97 -0.79 6.46
CA ASP A 131 -20.77 -1.32 7.11
C ASP A 131 -20.33 -0.43 8.28
N ARG A 132 -20.53 -0.94 9.51
CA ARG A 132 -20.24 -0.20 10.74
C ARG A 132 -18.75 -0.16 11.03
N ASP A 133 -18.01 -1.19 10.66
CA ASP A 133 -16.57 -1.29 10.91
C ASP A 133 -15.82 -0.32 9.99
N ALA A 134 -16.21 -0.24 8.72
CA ALA A 134 -15.67 0.75 7.78
C ALA A 134 -15.95 2.20 8.22
N LYS A 135 -17.15 2.50 8.76
CA LYS A 135 -17.47 3.82 9.33
C LYS A 135 -16.59 4.14 10.53
N TYR A 136 -16.51 3.21 11.48
CA TYR A 136 -15.70 3.38 12.69
C TYR A 136 -14.23 3.61 12.34
N ASN A 137 -13.65 2.79 11.46
CA ASN A 137 -12.26 2.94 11.05
C ASN A 137 -12.03 4.25 10.29
N LEU A 138 -12.95 4.68 9.43
CA LEU A 138 -12.87 5.98 8.76
C LEU A 138 -12.84 7.15 9.76
N GLU A 139 -13.67 7.12 10.79
CA GLU A 139 -13.68 8.12 11.86
C GLU A 139 -12.38 8.10 12.67
N LEU A 140 -11.88 6.91 13.02
CA LEU A 140 -10.60 6.73 13.70
C LEU A 140 -9.44 7.35 12.90
N VAL A 141 -9.37 7.07 11.59
CA VAL A 141 -8.31 7.61 10.73
C VAL A 141 -8.42 9.14 10.60
N ARG A 142 -9.64 9.68 10.50
CA ARG A 142 -9.85 11.14 10.48
C ARG A 142 -9.41 11.80 11.78
N ALA A 143 -9.71 11.19 12.92
CA ALA A 143 -9.27 11.67 14.22
C ALA A 143 -7.75 11.67 14.32
N LYS A 144 -7.08 10.59 13.89
CA LYS A 144 -5.61 10.50 13.85
C LYS A 144 -4.98 11.57 12.96
N LEU A 145 -5.52 11.78 11.77
CA LEU A 145 -5.03 12.80 10.85
C LEU A 145 -5.18 14.22 11.43
N LYS A 146 -6.29 14.49 12.12
CA LYS A 146 -6.52 15.76 12.82
C LYS A 146 -5.55 15.93 13.99
N GLU A 147 -5.40 14.92 14.84
CA GLU A 147 -4.48 14.91 15.98
C GLU A 147 -3.04 15.26 15.55
N MET A 148 -2.58 14.69 14.44
CA MET A 148 -1.26 15.00 13.88
C MET A 148 -1.15 16.44 13.39
N ALA A 149 -2.18 16.96 12.71
CA ALA A 149 -2.21 18.33 12.25
C ALA A 149 -2.20 19.33 13.43
N ASP A 150 -3.01 19.07 14.45
CA ASP A 150 -3.10 19.87 15.66
C ASP A 150 -1.76 19.83 16.43
N THR A 151 -1.15 18.66 16.56
CA THR A 151 0.18 18.49 17.18
C THR A 151 1.24 19.31 16.44
N GLN A 152 1.26 19.23 15.10
CA GLN A 152 2.21 20.00 14.29
C GLN A 152 1.98 21.51 14.44
N GLN A 153 0.72 21.95 14.46
CA GLN A 153 0.39 23.36 14.69
C GLN A 153 0.84 23.84 16.07
N GLN A 154 0.60 23.04 17.12
CA GLN A 154 1.02 23.37 18.47
C GLN A 154 2.54 23.47 18.57
N GLN A 155 3.28 22.53 17.97
CA GLN A 155 4.74 22.61 17.91
C GLN A 155 5.22 23.86 17.17
N ASN A 156 4.58 24.24 16.07
CA ASN A 156 4.90 25.45 15.34
C ASN A 156 4.59 26.72 16.16
N GLN A 157 3.50 26.72 16.94
CA GLN A 157 3.17 27.82 17.84
C GLN A 157 4.18 27.93 18.99
N GLN A 158 4.57 26.81 19.61
CA GLN A 158 5.62 26.78 20.63
C GLN A 158 6.95 27.30 20.08
N GLN A 159 7.32 26.94 18.85
CA GLN A 159 8.52 27.47 18.20
C GLN A 159 8.46 28.99 18.02
N LYS A 160 7.30 29.55 17.64
CA LYS A 160 7.12 31.01 17.50
C LYS A 160 7.25 31.77 18.83
N GLN A 161 7.01 31.10 19.96
CA GLN A 161 7.17 31.68 21.29
C GLN A 161 8.62 31.63 21.79
N ILE A 162 9.50 30.86 21.14
CA ILE A 162 10.93 30.88 21.45
C ILE A 162 11.46 32.22 20.94
N GLU A 163 11.69 33.16 21.85
CA GLU A 163 12.38 34.41 21.54
C GLU A 163 13.81 34.09 21.10
N PRO A 164 14.20 34.36 19.84
CA PRO A 164 15.54 34.07 19.37
C PRO A 164 16.54 34.97 20.08
N SER A 165 17.66 34.41 20.54
CA SER A 165 18.77 35.21 21.03
C SER A 165 19.33 36.12 19.93
N GLU A 166 20.11 37.13 20.29
CA GLU A 166 20.84 37.94 19.30
C GLU A 166 21.77 37.09 18.44
N TYR A 167 22.40 36.06 19.01
CA TYR A 167 23.21 35.11 18.25
C TYR A 167 22.37 34.37 17.21
N ALA A 168 21.19 33.88 17.58
CA ALA A 168 20.28 33.20 16.66
C ALA A 168 19.80 34.14 15.54
N LYS A 169 19.47 35.40 15.85
CA LYS A 169 19.10 36.42 14.84
C LYS A 169 20.24 36.69 13.86
N GLN A 170 21.47 36.82 14.36
CA GLN A 170 22.66 37.03 13.52
C GLN A 170 22.92 35.84 12.59
N LEU A 171 22.82 34.61 13.11
CA LEU A 171 22.93 33.41 12.29
C LEU A 171 21.89 33.36 11.18
N LYS A 172 20.63 33.70 11.51
CA LYS A 172 19.56 33.76 10.52
C LYS A 172 19.85 34.76 9.40
N ALA A 173 20.35 35.95 9.75
CA ALA A 173 20.74 36.97 8.77
C ALA A 173 21.91 36.52 7.87
N GLN A 174 22.91 35.85 8.45
CA GLN A 174 24.02 35.27 7.69
C GLN A 174 23.55 34.15 6.76
N ALA A 175 22.64 33.28 7.24
CA ALA A 175 22.04 32.24 6.42
C ALA A 175 21.24 32.83 5.25
N ASP A 176 20.50 33.92 5.45
CA ASP A 176 19.80 34.63 4.37
C ASP A 176 20.77 35.21 3.32
N ALA A 177 21.91 35.76 3.76
CA ALA A 177 22.95 36.26 2.85
C ALA A 177 23.60 35.13 2.01
N LEU A 178 23.74 33.93 2.58
CA LEU A 178 24.20 32.74 1.86
C LEU A 178 23.14 32.26 0.85
N ILE A 179 21.85 32.26 1.23
CA ILE A 179 20.73 31.95 0.32
C ILE A 179 20.71 32.90 -0.87
N ALA A 180 20.94 34.20 -0.67
CA ALA A 180 21.02 35.18 -1.76
C ALA A 180 22.12 34.87 -2.78
N GLN A 181 23.17 34.16 -2.35
CA GLN A 181 24.27 33.66 -3.18
C GLN A 181 24.02 32.23 -3.71
N ARG A 182 22.82 31.67 -3.48
CA ARG A 182 22.44 30.27 -3.76
C ARG A 182 23.30 29.23 -3.04
N LEU A 183 23.92 29.61 -1.91
CA LEU A 183 24.73 28.72 -1.08
C LEU A 183 23.86 28.03 -0.01
N TYR A 184 22.88 27.24 -0.45
CA TYR A 184 21.87 26.63 0.45
C TYR A 184 22.48 25.64 1.44
N LYS A 185 23.44 24.82 1.00
CA LYS A 185 24.16 23.87 1.87
C LYS A 185 24.91 24.58 2.99
N ALA A 186 25.66 25.65 2.66
CA ALA A 186 26.37 26.45 3.66
C ALA A 186 25.40 27.12 4.64
N ALA A 187 24.26 27.64 4.15
CA ALA A 187 23.22 28.22 5.00
C ALA A 187 22.63 27.17 5.97
N TYR A 188 22.38 25.96 5.48
CA TYR A 188 21.88 24.85 6.29
C TYR A 188 22.89 24.43 7.36
N GLU A 189 24.15 24.20 6.99
CA GLU A 189 25.22 23.82 7.91
C GLU A 189 25.47 24.89 8.98
N LEU A 190 25.44 26.17 8.60
CA LEU A 190 25.55 27.30 9.53
C LEU A 190 24.47 27.25 10.60
N MET A 191 23.21 27.11 10.19
CA MET A 191 22.08 27.04 11.13
C MET A 191 22.15 25.78 12.00
N MET A 192 22.54 24.63 11.45
CA MET A 192 22.70 23.38 12.19
C MET A 192 23.81 23.45 13.22
N LYS A 193 24.93 24.12 12.91
CA LYS A 193 25.99 24.40 13.88
C LYS A 193 25.47 25.32 14.98
N GLY A 194 24.76 26.39 14.62
CA GLY A 194 24.13 27.30 15.57
C GLY A 194 23.19 26.60 16.54
N LEU A 195 22.37 25.67 16.04
CA LEU A 195 21.41 24.90 16.83
C LEU A 195 22.07 24.03 17.90
N LYS A 196 23.30 23.56 17.67
CA LYS A 196 24.09 22.82 18.69
C LYS A 196 24.59 23.72 19.81
N SER A 197 24.82 25.00 19.53
CA SER A 197 25.41 25.96 20.47
C SER A 197 24.35 26.79 21.21
N ASP A 198 23.22 27.07 20.58
CA ASP A 198 22.15 27.88 21.14
C ASP A 198 20.78 27.25 20.83
N PRO A 199 20.05 26.76 21.85
CA PRO A 199 18.76 26.12 21.64
C PRO A 199 17.67 27.08 21.13
N THR A 200 17.84 28.40 21.27
CA THR A 200 16.87 29.39 20.75
C THR A 200 16.88 29.49 19.22
N VAL A 201 17.93 28.97 18.55
CA VAL A 201 17.97 28.81 17.09
C VAL A 201 16.82 27.93 16.60
N LYS A 202 16.25 27.07 17.45
CA LYS A 202 15.04 26.29 17.18
C LYS A 202 13.82 27.15 16.85
N ALA A 203 13.79 28.44 17.20
CA ALA A 203 12.79 29.39 16.73
C ALA A 203 12.73 29.46 15.19
N TYR A 204 13.84 29.17 14.51
CA TYR A 204 13.96 29.13 13.06
C TYR A 204 13.86 27.72 12.47
N GLN A 205 13.34 26.73 13.22
CA GLN A 205 13.30 25.34 12.77
C GLN A 205 12.58 25.17 11.41
N ALA A 206 11.46 25.87 11.19
CA ALA A 206 10.75 25.82 9.91
C ALA A 206 11.61 26.33 8.73
N PHE A 207 12.48 27.31 8.97
CA PHE A 207 13.46 27.80 7.98
C PHE A 207 14.56 26.75 7.73
N ILE A 208 15.09 26.15 8.79
CA ILE A 208 16.11 25.08 8.71
C ILE A 208 15.56 23.87 7.94
N SER A 209 14.31 23.46 8.18
CA SER A 209 13.68 22.35 7.47
C SER A 209 13.51 22.63 5.97
N ARG A 210 13.18 23.87 5.59
CA ARG A 210 13.11 24.26 4.16
C ARG A 210 14.47 24.20 3.49
N LEU A 211 15.51 24.67 4.17
CA LEU A 211 16.89 24.58 3.69
C LEU A 211 17.31 23.13 3.46
N LYS A 212 17.04 22.24 4.43
CA LYS A 212 17.34 20.80 4.30
C LYS A 212 16.72 20.21 3.04
N ASN A 213 15.43 20.47 2.80
CA ASN A 213 14.74 19.94 1.62
C ASN A 213 15.37 20.42 0.31
N ILE A 214 15.86 21.66 0.24
CA ILE A 214 16.55 22.18 -0.96
C ILE A 214 17.88 21.44 -1.16
N VAL A 215 18.67 21.27 -0.08
CA VAL A 215 19.95 20.56 -0.13
C VAL A 215 19.77 19.10 -0.56
N ASP A 216 18.79 18.40 0.01
CA ASP A 216 18.49 17.01 -0.33
C ASP A 216 18.12 16.86 -1.83
N ILE A 217 17.46 17.87 -2.42
CA ILE A 217 17.14 17.90 -3.86
C ILE A 217 18.39 18.16 -4.70
N GLU A 218 19.23 19.12 -4.31
CA GLU A 218 20.46 19.45 -5.05
C GLU A 218 21.48 18.30 -5.04
N GLU A 219 21.51 17.48 -3.99
CA GLU A 219 22.41 16.32 -3.91
C GLU A 219 21.89 15.08 -4.66
N ALA A 220 20.61 15.06 -5.04
CA ALA A 220 19.99 13.95 -5.75
C ALA A 220 20.05 14.05 -7.29
N VAL A 221 20.61 15.15 -7.81
CA VAL A 221 20.76 15.46 -9.25
C VAL A 221 22.23 15.36 -9.65
#